data_AF-A0A3C0NU92-F1
#
_entry.id   AF-A0A3C0NU92-F1
#
_cell.length_a   1.000
_cell.length_b   1.000
_cell.length_c   1.000
_cell.angle_alpha   90.00
_cell.angle_beta   90.00
_cell.angle_gamma   90.00
#
_symmetry.space_group_name_H-M   'P 1'
#
loop_
_entity.id
_entity.type
_entity.pdbx_description
1 polymer ?
#
loop_
_entity_poly.entity_id
_entity_poly.type
_entity_poly.pdbx_seq_one_letter_code
_entity_poly.pdbx_strand_id
1 'polypeptide(L)' 'GLTAENVRLAIEKVRPYAVDVSGGVEQDKGIKDAQKMAAFMQEVNQIRS' A
#
# COMPACT_ATOMS: atom_id res chain seq x y z
N GLY A 1 1.34 9.53 -3.25
CA GLY A 1 1.56 8.63 -2.10
C GLY A 1 1.51 7.18 -2.56
N LEU A 2 1.91 6.24 -1.71
CA LEU A 2 1.72 4.82 -2.01
C LEU A 2 0.22 4.47 -1.96
N THR A 3 -0.23 3.61 -2.86
CA THR A 3 -1.60 3.08 -2.93
C THR A 3 -1.55 1.61 -3.33
N ALA A 4 -2.69 0.90 -3.29
CA ALA A 4 -2.74 -0.50 -3.70
C ALA A 4 -2.26 -0.68 -5.16
N GLU A 5 -2.58 0.27 -6.05
CA GLU A 5 -2.24 0.20 -7.47
C GLU A 5 -0.74 0.33 -7.76
N ASN A 6 0.04 0.92 -6.85
CA ASN A 6 1.45 1.24 -7.10
C ASN A 6 2.44 0.60 -6.12
N VAL A 7 2.00 0.14 -4.95
CA VAL A 7 2.91 -0.32 -3.89
C VAL A 7 3.77 -1.51 -4.33
N ARG A 8 3.19 -2.45 -5.08
CA ARG A 8 3.92 -3.62 -5.58
C ARG A 8 5.09 -3.21 -6.47
N LEU A 9 4.80 -2.41 -7.49
CA LEU A 9 5.82 -1.90 -8.43
C LEU A 9 6.88 -1.06 -7.71
N ALA A 10 6.47 -0.27 -6.72
CA ALA A 10 7.40 0.55 -5.94
C ALA A 10 8.38 -0.32 -5.14
N ILE A 11 7.88 -1.37 -4.48
CA ILE A 11 8.72 -2.31 -3.72
C ILE A 11 9.64 -3.10 -4.66
N GLU A 12 9.13 -3.62 -5.79
CA GLU A 12 9.93 -4.40 -6.75
C GLU A 12 11.11 -3.60 -7.32
N LYS A 13 10.87 -2.32 -7.66
CA LYS A 13 11.88 -1.44 -8.26
C LYS A 13 12.91 -0.93 -7.25
N VAL A 14 12.46 -0.54 -6.07
CA VAL A 14 13.31 0.16 -5.09
C VAL A 14 13.91 -0.79 -4.06
N ARG A 15 13.24 -1.93 -3.79
CA ARG A 15 13.57 -2.90 -2.73
C ARG A 15 13.78 -2.22 -1.37
N PRO A 16 12.81 -1.42 -0.89
CA PRO A 16 12.94 -0.73 0.38
C PRO A 16 12.88 -1.71 1.55
N TYR A 17 13.44 -1.30 2.70
CA TYR A 17 13.31 -2.05 3.95
C TYR A 17 11.85 -2.12 4.43
N ALA A 18 11.12 -1.01 4.34
CA ALA A 18 9.71 -0.90 4.70
C ALA A 18 9.02 0.17 3.85
N VAL A 19 7.69 0.11 3.81
CA VAL A 19 6.83 1.14 3.21
C VAL A 19 5.88 1.69 4.26
N ASP A 20 5.65 3.00 4.23
CA ASP A 20 4.68 3.68 5.09
C ASP A 20 3.60 4.34 4.21
N VAL A 21 2.34 4.26 4.64
CA VAL A 21 1.21 4.79 3.88
C VAL A 21 0.22 5.51 4.80
N SER A 22 -0.09 6.76 4.44
CA SER A 22 -1.12 7.56 5.11
C SER A 22 -2.37 7.69 4.23
N GLY A 23 -2.44 8.71 3.36
CA GLY A 23 -3.63 9.03 2.57
C GLY A 23 -4.00 7.99 1.51
N GLY A 24 -3.07 7.11 1.10
CA GLY A 24 -3.33 6.09 0.08
C GLY A 24 -4.32 5.00 0.50
N VAL A 25 -4.67 4.94 1.79
CA VAL A 25 -5.64 4.00 2.36
C VAL A 25 -6.79 4.74 3.06
N GLU A 26 -7.02 6.01 2.74
CA GLU A 26 -8.10 6.82 3.31
C GLU A 26 -9.31 6.90 2.35
N GLN A 27 -10.52 6.92 2.90
CA GLN A 27 -11.74 7.29 2.15
C GLN A 27 -11.93 8.81 2.13
N ASP A 28 -11.56 9.47 3.23
CA ASP A 28 -11.61 10.91 3.45
C ASP A 28 -10.44 11.32 4.35
N LYS A 29 -10.11 12.62 4.39
CA LYS A 29 -8.97 13.14 5.15
C LYS A 29 -9.00 12.68 6.62
N GLY A 30 -8.06 11.83 6.99
CA GLY A 30 -7.92 11.27 8.33
C GLY A 30 -8.85 10.08 8.64
N ILE A 31 -9.68 9.64 7.70
CA ILE A 31 -10.58 8.49 7.86
C ILE A 31 -10.07 7.34 7.00
N LYS A 32 -9.55 6.30 7.67
CA LYS A 32 -9.06 5.08 7.02
C LYS A 32 -10.20 4.26 6.44
N ASP A 33 -9.95 3.66 5.29
CA ASP A 33 -10.86 2.73 4.61
C ASP A 33 -10.32 1.30 4.75
N ALA A 34 -11.10 0.43 5.38
CA ALA A 34 -10.70 -0.95 5.63
C ALA A 34 -10.49 -1.76 4.34
N GLN A 35 -11.27 -1.50 3.29
CA GLN A 35 -11.11 -2.17 2.00
C GLN A 35 -9.83 -1.73 1.30
N LYS A 36 -9.51 -0.43 1.33
CA LYS A 36 -8.25 0.08 0.76
C LYS A 36 -7.03 -0.43 1.53
N MET A 37 -7.11 -0.49 2.86
CA MET A 37 -6.06 -1.10 3.67
C MET A 37 -5.84 -2.58 3.32
N ALA A 38 -6.92 -3.35 3.18
CA ALA A 38 -6.84 -4.76 2.79
C ALA A 38 -6.21 -4.93 1.40
N ALA A 39 -6.66 -4.16 0.41
CA ALA A 39 -6.10 -4.18 -0.95
C ALA A 39 -4.61 -3.81 -0.96
N PHE A 40 -4.22 -2.80 -0.18
CA PHE A 40 -2.82 -2.41 -0.04
C PHE A 40 -1.96 -3.55 0.53
N MET A 41 -2.43 -4.19 1.62
CA MET A 41 -1.71 -5.30 2.25
C MET A 41 -1.65 -6.54 1.35
N GLN A 42 -2.69 -6.81 0.56
CA GLN A 42 -2.68 -7.88 -0.43
C GLN A 42 -1.55 -7.67 -1.43
N GLU A 43 -1.43 -6.47 -2.01
CA GLU A 43 -0.39 -6.15 -3.00
C GLU A 43 1.02 -6.19 -2.41
N VAL A 44 1.20 -5.82 -1.13
CA VAL A 44 2.48 -5.99 -0.41
C VAL A 44 2.83 -7.47 -0.22
N ASN A 45 1.85 -8.31 0.11
CA ASN A 45 2.08 -9.74 0.38
C ASN A 45 2.44 -10.54 -0.88
N GLN A 46 1.95 -10.14 -2.06
CA GLN A 46 2.26 -10.82 -3.33
C GLN A 46 3.76 -10.97 -3.60
N ILE A 47 4.58 -10.06 -3.08
CA ILE A 47 6.03 -9.99 -3.30
C ILE A 47 6.79 -11.10 -2.57
N ARG A 48 6.21 -11.69 -1.53
CA ARG A 48 6.83 -12.75 -0.72
C ARG A 48 6.51 -14.17 -1.21
N SER A 49 5.72 -14.29 -2.28
CA SER A 49 5.21 -15.56 -2.82
C SER A 49 6.18 -16.21 -3.81
#